data_AF-A0A2N3GII1-F1
#
_entry.id   AF-A0A2N3GII1-F1
#
_cell.length_a   1.000
_cell.length_b   1.000
_cell.length_c   1.000
_cell.angle_alpha   90.00
_cell.angle_beta   90.00
_cell.angle_gamma   90.00
#
_symmetry.space_group_name_H-M   'P 1'
#
loop_
_entity.id
_entity.type
_entity.pdbx_description
1 polymer ?
#
loop_
_entity_poly.entity_id
_entity_poly.type
_entity_poly.pdbx_seq_one_letter_code
_entity_poly.pdbx_strand_id
1 'polypeptide(L)'
;MAILIDPARWPAHGTRFAHLASDRSLTELHEFARSNGVPFRAFDHDHYDIHIGRTASLVAAGAVEVEARELVRRVARAGLRVRTPDRQPRREVARRRLDEAWMRLLPDHPELGQRLLVRWQEPHRNYHDVRHLAHFLDALNTLTDSAPPLPVTLAAWFHDAVYTGTAGADELASADLAVAELSAVGLPSALVSEVERLILLTISHQPEAGDPAGAAFIDADLSILGQVPGRYQVYLRGVRMEHPNLSDHHFALARAGVVRALLSAEKLYGTPAGQRLWLNQARHNLVDELLRWQVVMGPDHLSEHP
;
A
#
# COMPACT_ATOMS: atom_id res chain seq x y z
N MET A 1 15.75 -18.65 16.42
CA MET A 1 14.89 -17.52 16.79
C MET A 1 15.80 -16.43 17.26
N ALA A 2 16.08 -15.50 16.37
CA ALA A 2 16.96 -14.40 16.65
C ALA A 2 16.56 -13.19 15.79
N ILE A 3 16.60 -12.02 16.42
CA ILE A 3 16.76 -10.79 15.67
C ILE A 3 18.21 -10.77 15.18
N LEU A 4 18.39 -10.66 13.88
CA LEU A 4 19.66 -10.70 13.19
C LEU A 4 20.08 -9.29 12.79
N ILE A 5 21.35 -8.96 12.90
CA ILE A 5 21.92 -7.72 12.37
C ILE A 5 23.20 -8.03 11.59
N ASP A 6 23.37 -7.43 10.41
CA ASP A 6 24.62 -7.53 9.66
C ASP A 6 25.59 -6.37 9.95
N PRO A 7 26.88 -6.49 9.60
CA PRO A 7 27.81 -5.38 9.72
C PRO A 7 27.40 -4.21 8.83
N ALA A 8 27.48 -2.98 9.36
CA ALA A 8 27.10 -1.77 8.63
C ALA A 8 28.08 -1.48 7.46
N ARG A 9 27.80 -2.07 6.29
CA ARG A 9 28.61 -1.97 5.08
C ARG A 9 27.92 -1.24 3.93
N TRP A 10 26.59 -1.07 3.99
CA TRP A 10 25.82 -0.48 2.90
C TRP A 10 25.96 1.05 2.87
N PRO A 11 26.52 1.67 1.81
CA PRO A 11 26.70 3.11 1.76
C PRO A 11 25.42 3.82 1.29
N ALA A 12 24.91 4.75 2.09
CA ALA A 12 23.80 5.63 1.72
C ALA A 12 23.85 6.94 2.53
N HIS A 13 23.37 8.04 1.98
CA HIS A 13 23.27 9.35 2.68
C HIS A 13 24.57 9.80 3.38
N GLY A 14 25.74 9.50 2.80
CA GLY A 14 27.04 9.86 3.38
C GLY A 14 27.46 9.04 4.61
N THR A 15 26.76 7.94 4.90
CA THR A 15 27.05 7.05 6.05
C THR A 15 26.90 5.57 5.63
N ARG A 16 27.04 4.66 6.59
CA ARG A 16 26.86 3.22 6.41
C ARG A 16 25.67 2.70 7.20
N PHE A 17 24.99 1.73 6.61
CA PHE A 17 23.83 1.07 7.17
C PHE A 17 24.06 -0.43 7.31
N ALA A 18 23.51 -0.97 8.39
CA ALA A 18 23.29 -2.38 8.65
C ALA A 18 21.81 -2.71 8.41
N HIS A 19 21.50 -3.98 8.19
CA HIS A 19 20.14 -4.49 8.07
C HIS A 19 19.80 -5.30 9.32
N LEU A 20 18.68 -4.95 9.95
CA LEU A 20 18.12 -5.68 11.09
C LEU A 20 16.89 -6.45 10.64
N ALA A 21 16.88 -7.77 10.82
CA ALA A 21 15.81 -8.64 10.34
C ALA A 21 15.46 -9.73 11.36
N SER A 22 14.34 -10.42 11.16
CA SER A 22 13.96 -11.61 11.93
C SER A 22 14.09 -12.86 11.08
N ASP A 23 14.45 -13.99 11.70
CA ASP A 23 14.39 -15.32 11.09
C ASP A 23 13.10 -16.09 11.40
N ARG A 24 12.06 -15.40 11.88
CA ARG A 24 10.78 -16.01 12.28
C ARG A 24 9.55 -15.20 11.87
N SER A 25 9.43 -13.93 12.24
CA SER A 25 8.24 -13.13 11.91
C SER A 25 8.54 -11.63 11.86
N LEU A 26 7.73 -10.89 11.09
CA LEU A 26 7.79 -9.43 11.10
C LEU A 26 7.32 -8.87 12.45
N THR A 27 6.42 -9.55 13.16
CA THR A 27 5.89 -9.09 14.44
C THR A 27 7.00 -8.93 15.49
N GLU A 28 7.83 -9.94 15.71
CA GLU A 28 8.94 -9.83 16.67
C GLU A 28 9.99 -8.80 16.23
N LEU A 29 10.17 -8.63 14.91
CA LEU A 29 11.09 -7.62 14.37
C LEU A 29 10.61 -6.21 14.72
N HIS A 30 9.32 -5.92 14.54
CA HIS A 30 8.75 -4.62 14.89
C HIS A 30 8.73 -4.38 16.40
N GLU A 31 8.44 -5.40 17.21
CA GLU A 31 8.48 -5.31 18.67
C GLU A 31 9.89 -4.99 19.18
N PHE A 32 10.90 -5.67 18.65
CA PHE A 32 12.30 -5.40 18.97
C PHE A 32 12.72 -4.00 18.52
N ALA A 33 12.37 -3.61 17.28
CA ALA A 33 12.66 -2.28 16.76
C ALA A 33 12.04 -1.17 17.64
N ARG A 34 10.75 -1.30 17.98
CA ARG A 34 10.01 -0.34 18.82
C ARG A 34 10.62 -0.23 20.22
N SER A 35 10.92 -1.36 20.85
CA SER A 35 11.50 -1.40 22.21
C SER A 35 12.90 -0.77 22.27
N ASN A 36 13.59 -0.68 21.13
CA ASN A 36 14.91 -0.07 20.99
C ASN A 36 14.90 1.29 20.28
N GLY A 37 13.73 1.93 20.13
CA GLY A 37 13.62 3.27 19.52
C GLY A 37 13.99 3.33 18.03
N VAL A 38 13.97 2.22 17.32
CA VAL A 38 14.13 2.18 15.86
C VAL A 38 12.81 2.61 15.22
N PRO A 39 12.77 3.73 14.47
CA PRO A 39 11.51 4.27 13.97
C PRO A 39 10.97 3.41 12.82
N PHE A 40 9.64 3.26 12.74
CA PHE A 40 8.99 2.44 11.71
C PHE A 40 9.28 2.89 10.28
N ARG A 41 9.59 4.18 10.07
CA ARG A 41 10.04 4.71 8.78
C ARG A 41 11.30 4.03 8.22
N ALA A 42 12.12 3.40 9.06
CA ALA A 42 13.33 2.70 8.64
C ALA A 42 13.08 1.25 8.20
N PHE A 43 11.84 0.75 8.32
CA PHE A 43 11.47 -0.57 7.82
C PHE A 43 11.39 -0.58 6.29
N ASP A 44 12.10 -1.48 5.62
CA ASP A 44 12.07 -1.70 4.16
C ASP A 44 11.69 -3.16 3.85
N HIS A 45 10.38 -3.43 3.80
CA HIS A 45 9.75 -4.69 3.42
C HIS A 45 10.05 -5.91 4.31
N ASP A 46 11.30 -6.27 4.54
CA ASP A 46 11.69 -7.48 5.28
C ASP A 46 12.77 -7.26 6.33
N HIS A 47 13.24 -6.02 6.46
CA HIS A 47 14.28 -5.63 7.41
C HIS A 47 14.12 -4.15 7.77
N TYR A 48 14.89 -3.68 8.75
CA TYR A 48 15.10 -2.28 9.05
C TYR A 48 16.50 -1.84 8.61
N ASP A 49 16.58 -0.66 8.00
CA ASP A 49 17.84 0.04 7.74
C ASP A 49 18.33 0.74 9.02
N ILE A 50 19.47 0.27 9.53
CA ILE A 50 20.06 0.72 10.80
C ILE A 50 21.32 1.53 10.52
N HIS A 51 21.31 2.80 10.93
CA HIS A 51 22.50 3.64 10.91
C HIS A 51 23.62 3.02 11.77
N ILE A 52 24.87 3.03 11.27
CA ILE A 52 26.05 2.45 11.94
C ILE A 52 26.17 2.81 13.42
N GLY A 53 25.83 4.03 13.80
CA GLY A 53 25.87 4.50 15.20
C GLY A 53 24.90 3.79 16.16
N ARG A 54 23.95 2.97 15.66
CA ARG A 54 23.02 2.18 16.49
C ARG A 54 23.32 0.67 16.50
N THR A 55 24.25 0.18 15.69
CA THR A 55 24.52 -1.26 15.58
C THR A 55 24.90 -1.86 16.93
N ALA A 56 25.86 -1.23 17.64
CA ALA A 56 26.35 -1.74 18.92
C ALA A 56 25.26 -1.79 20.01
N SER A 57 24.36 -0.80 20.08
CA SER A 57 23.28 -0.78 21.07
C SER A 57 22.23 -1.87 20.79
N LEU A 58 21.95 -2.15 19.53
CA LEU A 58 21.01 -3.22 19.17
C LEU A 58 21.59 -4.62 19.43
N VAL A 59 22.90 -4.80 19.21
CA VAL A 59 23.59 -6.04 19.61
C VAL A 59 23.54 -6.21 21.14
N ALA A 60 23.83 -5.14 21.90
CA ALA A 60 23.71 -5.16 23.36
C ALA A 60 22.28 -5.46 23.85
N ALA A 61 21.26 -5.08 23.07
CA ALA A 61 19.86 -5.38 23.35
C ALA A 61 19.42 -6.81 22.92
N GLY A 62 20.33 -7.61 22.36
CA GLY A 62 20.09 -9.01 22.03
C GLY A 62 19.99 -9.33 20.54
N ALA A 63 20.25 -8.38 19.64
CA ALA A 63 20.40 -8.71 18.22
C ALA A 63 21.68 -9.53 18.00
N VAL A 64 21.57 -10.63 17.25
CA VAL A 64 22.69 -11.51 16.93
C VAL A 64 23.36 -11.01 15.67
N GLU A 65 24.65 -10.65 15.79
CA GLU A 65 25.44 -10.26 14.64
C GLU A 65 25.73 -11.48 13.73
N VAL A 66 25.45 -11.34 12.44
CA VAL A 66 25.66 -12.38 11.43
C VAL A 66 26.18 -11.78 10.13
N GLU A 67 26.86 -12.57 9.31
CA GLU A 67 27.22 -12.13 7.95
C GLU A 67 25.97 -11.86 7.10
N ALA A 68 26.01 -10.83 6.25
CA ALA A 68 24.87 -10.42 5.42
C ALA A 68 24.28 -11.57 4.57
N ARG A 69 25.13 -12.48 4.09
CA ARG A 69 24.72 -13.67 3.33
C ARG A 69 23.90 -14.64 4.17
N GLU A 70 24.25 -14.80 5.43
CA GLU A 70 23.53 -15.65 6.37
C GLU A 70 22.21 -15.01 6.80
N LEU A 71 22.19 -13.68 7.03
CA LEU A 71 20.97 -12.92 7.27
C LEU A 71 19.95 -13.15 6.15
N VAL A 72 20.35 -12.91 4.89
CA VAL A 72 19.46 -13.09 3.73
C VAL A 72 18.96 -14.53 3.62
N ARG A 73 19.83 -15.52 3.86
CA ARG A 73 19.45 -16.95 3.82
C ARG A 73 18.40 -17.29 4.87
N ARG A 74 18.55 -16.80 6.10
CA ARG A 74 17.60 -17.07 7.20
C ARG A 74 16.26 -16.39 6.97
N VAL A 75 16.27 -15.12 6.56
CA VAL A 75 15.05 -14.38 6.19
C VAL A 75 14.31 -15.08 5.04
N ALA A 76 15.03 -15.59 4.03
CA ALA A 76 14.44 -16.35 2.94
C ALA A 76 13.85 -17.70 3.41
N ARG A 77 14.56 -18.43 4.27
CA ARG A 77 14.07 -19.69 4.86
C ARG A 77 12.82 -19.49 5.72
N ALA A 78 12.69 -18.33 6.37
CA ALA A 78 11.52 -17.93 7.13
C ALA A 78 10.34 -17.49 6.25
N GLY A 79 10.52 -17.42 4.92
CA GLY A 79 9.48 -16.92 4.00
C GLY A 79 9.26 -15.41 4.05
N LEU A 80 10.15 -14.66 4.71
CA LEU A 80 9.99 -13.22 4.94
C LEU A 80 10.64 -12.37 3.83
N ARG A 81 11.56 -12.95 3.04
CA ARG A 81 12.33 -12.21 2.03
C ARG A 81 11.42 -11.69 0.91
N VAL A 82 11.40 -10.38 0.71
CA VAL A 82 10.66 -9.70 -0.38
C VAL A 82 11.59 -9.42 -1.56
N ARG A 83 11.42 -10.16 -2.66
CA ARG A 83 12.27 -10.03 -3.85
C ARG A 83 11.98 -8.73 -4.60
N THR A 84 12.91 -8.30 -5.44
CA THR A 84 12.80 -7.03 -6.18
C THR A 84 11.49 -6.85 -6.95
N PRO A 85 10.94 -7.86 -7.67
CA PRO A 85 9.64 -7.71 -8.33
C PRO A 85 8.48 -7.46 -7.36
N ASP A 86 8.59 -8.03 -6.17
CA ASP A 86 7.57 -7.92 -5.12
C ASP A 86 7.74 -6.66 -4.28
N ARG A 87 8.84 -5.92 -4.40
CA ARG A 87 9.06 -4.66 -3.68
C ARG A 87 8.26 -3.53 -4.31
N GLN A 88 7.83 -2.60 -3.47
CA GLN A 88 7.30 -1.32 -3.93
C GLN A 88 8.38 -0.60 -4.77
N PRO A 89 8.07 -0.15 -5.99
CA PRO A 89 9.03 0.59 -6.80
C PRO A 89 9.38 1.93 -6.15
N ARG A 90 10.55 2.47 -6.49
CA ARG A 90 10.90 3.85 -6.15
C ARG A 90 9.94 4.81 -6.86
N ARG A 91 9.67 5.97 -6.25
CA ARG A 91 8.76 7.00 -6.78
C ARG A 91 9.12 7.40 -8.21
N GLU A 92 10.40 7.59 -8.51
CA GLU A 92 10.86 8.03 -9.84
C GLU A 92 10.61 6.95 -10.90
N VAL A 93 10.73 5.68 -10.53
CA VAL A 93 10.46 4.55 -11.43
C VAL A 93 8.97 4.45 -11.72
N ALA A 94 8.12 4.53 -10.70
CA ALA A 94 6.66 4.54 -10.86
C ALA A 94 6.21 5.74 -11.71
N ARG A 95 6.72 6.93 -11.38
CA ARG A 95 6.44 8.18 -12.09
C ARG A 95 6.76 8.08 -13.59
N ARG A 96 7.92 7.54 -13.97
CA ARG A 96 8.28 7.38 -15.39
C ARG A 96 7.37 6.39 -16.12
N ARG A 97 7.05 5.25 -15.49
CA ARG A 97 6.10 4.27 -16.07
C ARG A 97 4.72 4.89 -16.30
N LEU A 98 4.30 5.76 -15.39
CA LEU A 98 3.03 6.46 -15.49
C LEU A 98 3.02 7.51 -16.61
N ASP A 99 4.10 8.27 -16.84
CA ASP A 99 4.20 9.12 -18.05
C ASP A 99 3.95 8.29 -19.31
N GLU A 100 4.66 7.18 -19.45
CA GLU A 100 4.55 6.30 -20.63
C GLU A 100 3.15 5.71 -20.75
N ALA A 101 2.52 5.34 -19.63
CA ALA A 101 1.15 4.84 -19.60
C ALA A 101 0.15 5.91 -20.03
N TRP A 102 0.29 7.16 -19.55
CA TRP A 102 -0.59 8.26 -19.95
C TRP A 102 -0.47 8.57 -21.44
N MET A 103 0.75 8.66 -21.96
CA MET A 103 1.00 8.93 -23.39
C MET A 103 0.41 7.85 -24.30
N ARG A 104 0.23 6.61 -23.82
CA ARG A 104 -0.49 5.56 -24.55
C ARG A 104 -2.01 5.68 -24.40
N LEU A 105 -2.50 6.17 -23.26
CA LEU A 105 -3.92 6.26 -22.93
C LEU A 105 -4.62 7.42 -23.62
N LEU A 106 -4.05 8.62 -23.52
CA LEU A 106 -4.57 9.88 -24.08
C LEU A 106 -3.41 10.70 -24.67
N PRO A 107 -2.84 10.29 -25.83
CA PRO A 107 -1.68 10.94 -26.44
C PRO A 107 -1.90 12.40 -26.81
N ASP A 108 -3.15 12.78 -27.10
CA ASP A 108 -3.52 14.14 -27.51
C ASP A 108 -3.68 15.11 -26.32
N HIS A 109 -3.62 14.61 -25.08
CA HIS A 109 -3.79 15.40 -23.84
C HIS A 109 -2.66 15.15 -22.83
N PRO A 110 -1.37 15.34 -23.21
CA PRO A 110 -0.23 15.09 -22.31
C PRO A 110 -0.27 15.98 -21.06
N GLU A 111 -0.77 17.21 -21.18
CA GLU A 111 -0.86 18.19 -20.09
C GLU A 111 -1.80 17.75 -18.98
N LEU A 112 -2.88 17.03 -19.29
CA LEU A 112 -3.80 16.50 -18.28
C LEU A 112 -3.11 15.44 -17.42
N GLY A 113 -2.37 14.53 -18.05
CA GLY A 113 -1.56 13.54 -17.34
C GLY A 113 -0.52 14.19 -16.43
N GLN A 114 0.16 15.23 -16.91
CA GLN A 114 1.11 15.97 -16.08
C GLN A 114 0.45 16.62 -14.85
N ARG A 115 -0.73 17.24 -15.01
CA ARG A 115 -1.48 17.82 -13.87
C ARG A 115 -1.84 16.75 -12.84
N LEU A 116 -2.33 15.59 -13.27
CA LEU A 116 -2.63 14.47 -12.38
C LEU A 116 -1.38 13.98 -11.66
N LEU A 117 -0.27 13.83 -12.37
CA LEU A 117 0.99 13.36 -11.77
C LEU A 117 1.58 14.36 -10.78
N VAL A 118 1.30 15.66 -10.91
CA VAL A 118 1.62 16.65 -9.87
C VAL A 118 0.79 16.39 -8.62
N ARG A 119 -0.53 16.16 -8.75
CA ARG A 119 -1.43 15.83 -7.62
C ARG A 119 -1.00 14.54 -6.91
N TRP A 120 -0.72 13.48 -7.65
CA TRP A 120 -0.22 12.21 -7.13
C TRP A 120 1.18 12.30 -6.46
N GLN A 121 1.86 13.45 -6.53
CA GLN A 121 3.16 13.68 -5.90
C GLN A 121 3.12 14.78 -4.83
N GLU A 122 1.93 15.19 -4.39
CA GLU A 122 1.82 16.17 -3.30
C GLU A 122 2.58 15.70 -2.04
N PRO A 123 3.30 16.59 -1.33
CA PRO A 123 4.26 16.19 -0.29
C PRO A 123 3.67 15.43 0.91
N HIS A 124 2.36 15.59 1.18
CA HIS A 124 1.69 14.92 2.29
C HIS A 124 1.36 13.45 2.00
N ARG A 125 1.41 13.02 0.73
CA ARG A 125 1.11 11.64 0.31
C ARG A 125 2.28 10.72 0.60
N ASN A 126 2.00 9.56 1.20
CA ASN A 126 3.01 8.55 1.54
C ASN A 126 2.66 7.15 1.00
N TYR A 127 1.37 6.77 1.01
CA TYR A 127 0.85 5.60 0.33
C TYR A 127 0.11 6.01 -0.95
N HIS A 128 -0.80 6.97 -0.87
CA HIS A 128 -1.67 7.41 -1.96
C HIS A 128 -0.92 8.34 -2.94
N ASP A 129 0.19 7.85 -3.49
CA ASP A 129 1.04 8.52 -4.46
C ASP A 129 1.19 7.73 -5.77
N VAL A 130 2.04 8.21 -6.69
CA VAL A 130 2.34 7.56 -7.97
C VAL A 130 2.67 6.05 -7.90
N ARG A 131 3.14 5.54 -6.75
CA ARG A 131 3.40 4.10 -6.57
C ARG A 131 2.11 3.31 -6.38
N HIS A 132 1.10 3.88 -5.71
CA HIS A 132 -0.25 3.30 -5.60
C HIS A 132 -0.92 3.28 -6.97
N LEU A 133 -0.95 4.40 -7.69
CA LEU A 133 -1.52 4.44 -9.04
C LEU A 133 -0.86 3.44 -9.99
N ALA A 134 0.48 3.33 -9.98
CA ALA A 134 1.18 2.35 -10.80
C ALA A 134 0.79 0.90 -10.41
N HIS A 135 0.66 0.61 -9.12
CA HIS A 135 0.22 -0.69 -8.64
C HIS A 135 -1.22 -1.01 -9.05
N PHE A 136 -2.12 -0.03 -8.97
CA PHE A 136 -3.51 -0.15 -9.40
C PHE A 136 -3.59 -0.53 -10.88
N LEU A 137 -2.87 0.18 -11.75
CA LEU A 137 -2.85 -0.10 -13.18
C LEU A 137 -2.27 -1.49 -13.50
N ASP A 138 -1.21 -1.92 -12.80
CA ASP A 138 -0.65 -3.27 -12.92
C ASP A 138 -1.68 -4.34 -12.48
N ALA A 139 -2.45 -4.06 -11.43
CA ALA A 139 -3.51 -4.94 -10.93
C ALA A 139 -4.66 -5.06 -11.94
N LEU A 140 -5.12 -3.95 -12.53
CA LEU A 140 -6.12 -3.97 -13.60
C LEU A 140 -5.68 -4.84 -14.78
N ASN A 141 -4.44 -4.66 -15.26
CA ASN A 141 -3.88 -5.48 -16.33
C ASN A 141 -3.80 -6.98 -15.98
N THR A 142 -3.71 -7.31 -14.68
CA THR A 142 -3.70 -8.71 -14.21
C THR A 142 -5.11 -9.30 -14.15
N LEU A 143 -6.12 -8.48 -13.89
CA LEU A 143 -7.51 -8.89 -13.75
C LEU A 143 -8.24 -9.01 -15.10
N THR A 144 -7.76 -8.30 -16.13
CA THR A 144 -8.39 -8.27 -17.45
C THR A 144 -7.60 -9.12 -18.44
N ASP A 145 -8.28 -9.98 -19.21
CA ASP A 145 -7.65 -10.81 -20.25
C ASP A 145 -7.11 -9.96 -21.43
N SER A 146 -7.66 -8.75 -21.61
CA SER A 146 -7.25 -7.73 -22.57
C SER A 146 -6.89 -6.43 -21.85
N ALA A 147 -6.47 -5.40 -22.57
CA ALA A 147 -6.23 -4.08 -21.98
C ALA A 147 -7.51 -3.59 -21.26
N PRO A 148 -7.41 -3.03 -20.03
CA PRO A 148 -8.57 -2.48 -19.34
C PRO A 148 -9.29 -1.43 -20.19
N PRO A 149 -10.63 -1.35 -20.13
CA PRO A 149 -11.38 -0.34 -20.87
C PRO A 149 -10.90 1.08 -20.55
N LEU A 150 -10.99 1.98 -21.53
CA LEU A 150 -10.63 3.38 -21.38
C LEU A 150 -11.26 4.05 -20.13
N PRO A 151 -12.59 3.96 -19.88
CA PRO A 151 -13.17 4.59 -18.68
C PRO A 151 -12.64 3.99 -17.36
N VAL A 152 -12.38 2.68 -17.31
CA VAL A 152 -11.80 2.02 -16.13
C VAL A 152 -10.38 2.54 -15.86
N THR A 153 -9.59 2.68 -16.92
CA THR A 153 -8.22 3.19 -16.79
C THR A 153 -8.24 4.66 -16.37
N LEU A 154 -9.09 5.49 -16.97
CA LEU A 154 -9.23 6.90 -16.58
C LEU A 154 -9.72 7.05 -15.14
N ALA A 155 -10.70 6.26 -14.70
CA ALA A 155 -11.11 6.25 -13.29
C ALA A 155 -9.94 5.95 -12.35
N ALA A 156 -9.04 5.03 -12.70
CA ALA A 156 -7.88 4.71 -11.87
C ALA A 156 -6.95 5.93 -11.73
N TRP A 157 -6.75 6.69 -12.81
CA TRP A 157 -5.96 7.92 -12.78
C TRP A 157 -6.55 9.02 -11.90
N PHE A 158 -7.87 9.04 -11.72
CA PHE A 158 -8.58 10.08 -10.99
C PHE A 158 -9.01 9.70 -9.57
N HIS A 159 -9.14 8.42 -9.21
CA HIS A 159 -9.85 8.02 -7.97
C HIS A 159 -9.35 8.67 -6.67
N ASP A 160 -8.04 8.88 -6.53
CA ASP A 160 -7.42 9.62 -5.41
C ASP A 160 -6.69 10.89 -5.88
N ALA A 161 -7.07 11.45 -7.03
CA ALA A 161 -6.43 12.66 -7.55
C ALA A 161 -6.62 13.86 -6.60
N VAL A 162 -7.70 13.87 -5.81
CA VAL A 162 -7.84 14.69 -4.60
C VAL A 162 -7.67 13.77 -3.39
N TYR A 163 -6.79 14.14 -2.46
CA TYR A 163 -6.56 13.37 -1.25
C TYR A 163 -6.18 14.28 -0.10
N THR A 164 -7.08 14.39 0.87
CA THR A 164 -6.90 15.12 2.13
C THR A 164 -6.88 14.19 3.34
N GLY A 165 -7.19 12.90 3.13
CA GLY A 165 -7.35 11.89 4.18
C GLY A 165 -8.77 11.84 4.75
N THR A 166 -9.78 12.33 4.00
CA THR A 166 -11.18 12.42 4.43
C THR A 166 -12.05 11.52 3.56
N ALA A 167 -12.27 10.29 4.02
CA ALA A 167 -13.07 9.30 3.32
C ALA A 167 -14.49 9.80 3.00
N GLY A 168 -15.00 9.42 1.83
CA GLY A 168 -16.21 9.95 1.20
C GLY A 168 -15.99 11.30 0.50
N ALA A 169 -15.36 12.26 1.16
CA ALA A 169 -15.18 13.61 0.62
C ALA A 169 -14.10 13.68 -0.47
N ASP A 170 -13.01 12.92 -0.29
CA ASP A 170 -11.91 12.87 -1.26
C ASP A 170 -12.35 12.19 -2.56
N GLU A 171 -13.19 11.15 -2.48
CA GLU A 171 -13.75 10.39 -3.59
C GLU A 171 -14.75 11.25 -4.38
N LEU A 172 -15.63 11.99 -3.69
CA LEU A 172 -16.52 12.96 -4.31
C LEU A 172 -15.74 14.06 -5.04
N ALA A 173 -14.73 14.65 -4.39
CA ALA A 173 -13.92 15.70 -4.98
C ALA A 173 -13.07 15.20 -6.17
N SER A 174 -12.61 13.95 -6.13
CA SER A 174 -11.91 13.29 -7.22
C SER A 174 -12.84 13.02 -8.41
N ALA A 175 -14.09 12.62 -8.15
CA ALA A 175 -15.11 12.44 -9.18
C ALA A 175 -15.47 13.78 -9.84
N ASP A 176 -15.70 14.84 -9.06
CA ASP A 176 -15.97 16.20 -9.57
C ASP A 176 -14.81 16.70 -10.44
N LEU A 177 -13.57 16.48 -10.00
CA LEU A 177 -12.37 16.81 -10.77
C LEU A 177 -12.32 16.05 -12.11
N ALA A 178 -12.65 14.75 -12.10
CA ALA A 178 -12.69 13.93 -13.31
C ALA A 178 -13.72 14.44 -14.31
N VAL A 179 -14.94 14.74 -13.84
CA VAL A 179 -16.01 15.29 -14.68
C VAL A 179 -15.57 16.60 -15.33
N ALA A 180 -15.00 17.52 -14.54
CA ALA A 180 -14.56 18.82 -15.03
C ALA A 180 -13.44 18.71 -16.08
N GLU A 181 -12.36 17.99 -15.76
CA GLU A 181 -11.17 17.90 -16.61
C GLU A 181 -11.43 17.09 -17.89
N LEU A 182 -12.14 15.96 -17.80
CA LEU A 182 -12.43 15.10 -18.96
C LEU A 182 -13.44 15.73 -19.92
N SER A 183 -14.43 16.47 -19.39
CA SER A 183 -15.36 17.23 -20.21
C SER A 183 -14.67 18.41 -20.90
N ALA A 184 -13.74 19.09 -20.22
CA ALA A 184 -13.00 20.23 -20.78
C ALA A 184 -12.10 19.83 -21.97
N VAL A 185 -11.56 18.62 -21.96
CA VAL A 185 -10.80 18.07 -23.10
C VAL A 185 -11.70 17.43 -24.18
N GLY A 186 -13.02 17.47 -24.01
CA GLY A 186 -13.99 17.08 -25.03
C GLY A 186 -14.30 15.58 -25.11
N LEU A 187 -14.03 14.80 -24.05
CA LEU A 187 -14.41 13.38 -24.05
C LEU A 187 -15.93 13.19 -24.03
N PRO A 188 -16.46 12.11 -24.62
CA PRO A 188 -17.90 11.85 -24.66
C PRO A 188 -18.52 11.76 -23.27
N SER A 189 -19.70 12.35 -23.08
CA SER A 189 -20.39 12.37 -21.79
C SER A 189 -20.63 10.98 -21.19
N ALA A 190 -20.98 9.99 -22.01
CA ALA A 190 -21.16 8.61 -21.55
C ALA A 190 -19.88 7.99 -20.96
N LEU A 191 -18.71 8.34 -21.51
CA LEU A 191 -17.42 7.91 -20.97
C LEU A 191 -17.14 8.62 -19.64
N VAL A 192 -17.37 9.93 -19.57
CA VAL A 192 -17.16 10.73 -18.35
C VAL A 192 -18.05 10.23 -17.21
N SER A 193 -19.32 9.93 -17.48
CA SER A 193 -20.24 9.39 -16.47
C SER A 193 -19.81 8.01 -15.95
N GLU A 194 -19.23 7.15 -16.80
CA GLU A 194 -18.69 5.88 -16.33
C GLU A 194 -17.43 6.06 -15.46
N VAL A 195 -16.56 7.01 -15.81
CA VAL A 195 -15.40 7.37 -14.98
C VAL A 195 -15.86 7.86 -13.60
N GLU A 196 -16.81 8.79 -13.56
CA GLU A 196 -17.40 9.32 -12.33
C GLU A 196 -17.99 8.19 -11.47
N ARG A 197 -18.83 7.32 -12.06
CA ARG A 197 -19.45 6.19 -11.38
C ARG A 197 -18.41 5.27 -10.73
N LEU A 198 -17.34 4.92 -11.45
CA LEU A 198 -16.28 4.04 -10.94
C LEU A 198 -15.47 4.67 -9.81
N ILE A 199 -15.21 5.98 -9.86
CA ILE A 199 -14.57 6.70 -8.76
C ILE A 199 -15.47 6.67 -7.52
N LEU A 200 -16.76 7.02 -7.67
CA LEU A 200 -17.71 7.02 -6.55
C LEU A 200 -17.92 5.64 -5.94
N LEU A 201 -17.71 4.56 -6.71
CA LEU A 201 -17.76 3.20 -6.21
C LEU A 201 -16.73 2.91 -5.10
N THR A 202 -15.62 3.66 -5.06
CA THR A 202 -14.60 3.54 -4.01
C THR A 202 -15.06 4.04 -2.64
N ILE A 203 -16.24 4.68 -2.54
CA ILE A 203 -16.83 5.04 -1.24
C ILE A 203 -17.38 3.80 -0.52
N SER A 204 -18.03 2.89 -1.27
CA SER A 204 -18.68 1.71 -0.71
C SER A 204 -17.86 0.43 -0.86
N HIS A 205 -16.96 0.39 -1.84
CA HIS A 205 -16.24 -0.80 -2.30
C HIS A 205 -17.17 -1.99 -2.63
N GLN A 206 -18.42 -1.70 -3.05
CA GLN A 206 -19.46 -2.71 -3.28
C GLN A 206 -20.06 -2.58 -4.68
N PRO A 207 -19.45 -3.25 -5.69
CA PRO A 207 -20.02 -3.31 -7.03
C PRO A 207 -21.34 -4.11 -7.04
N GLU A 208 -22.26 -3.70 -7.93
CA GLU A 208 -23.49 -4.44 -8.16
C GLU A 208 -23.23 -5.82 -8.80
N ALA A 209 -24.16 -6.75 -8.58
CA ALA A 209 -24.10 -8.05 -9.24
C ALA A 209 -24.19 -7.88 -10.77
N GLY A 210 -23.17 -8.35 -11.49
CA GLY A 210 -23.09 -8.19 -12.95
C GLY A 210 -22.34 -6.94 -13.41
N ASP A 211 -21.65 -6.23 -12.53
CA ASP A 211 -20.74 -5.13 -12.87
C ASP A 211 -19.27 -5.60 -12.92
N PRO A 212 -18.79 -6.17 -14.05
CA PRO A 212 -17.40 -6.64 -14.16
C PRO A 212 -16.38 -5.50 -14.12
N ALA A 213 -16.75 -4.29 -14.59
CA ALA A 213 -15.86 -3.13 -14.57
C ALA A 213 -15.64 -2.65 -13.13
N GLY A 214 -16.73 -2.47 -12.37
CA GLY A 214 -16.68 -2.13 -10.95
C GLY A 214 -15.98 -3.20 -10.11
N ALA A 215 -16.26 -4.49 -10.38
CA ALA A 215 -15.57 -5.58 -9.69
C ALA A 215 -14.06 -5.58 -9.93
N ALA A 216 -13.61 -5.41 -11.18
CA ALA A 216 -12.18 -5.32 -11.48
C ALA A 216 -11.54 -4.06 -10.87
N PHE A 217 -12.27 -2.94 -10.84
CA PHE A 217 -11.79 -1.68 -10.28
C PHE A 217 -11.55 -1.79 -8.77
N ILE A 218 -12.55 -2.27 -8.02
CA ILE A 218 -12.44 -2.46 -6.57
C ILE A 218 -11.41 -3.53 -6.21
N ASP A 219 -11.34 -4.64 -6.97
CA ASP A 219 -10.32 -5.65 -6.75
C ASP A 219 -8.90 -5.09 -6.96
N ALA A 220 -8.71 -4.23 -7.96
CA ALA A 220 -7.43 -3.60 -8.23
C ALA A 220 -7.03 -2.62 -7.11
N ASP A 221 -7.97 -1.81 -6.61
CA ASP A 221 -7.76 -0.90 -5.47
C ASP A 221 -7.35 -1.67 -4.21
N LEU A 222 -8.06 -2.76 -3.91
CA LEU A 222 -7.81 -3.61 -2.75
C LEU A 222 -6.65 -4.60 -2.94
N SER A 223 -6.04 -4.68 -4.12
CA SER A 223 -5.01 -5.69 -4.45
C SER A 223 -3.76 -5.61 -3.57
N ILE A 224 -3.51 -4.44 -2.94
CA ILE A 224 -2.44 -4.27 -1.95
C ILE A 224 -2.60 -5.21 -0.76
N LEU A 225 -3.84 -5.52 -0.38
CA LEU A 225 -4.14 -6.41 0.74
C LEU A 225 -3.59 -7.80 0.49
N GLY A 226 -3.64 -8.28 -0.75
CA GLY A 226 -3.13 -9.59 -1.18
C GLY A 226 -1.63 -9.68 -1.45
N GLN A 227 -0.86 -8.60 -1.24
CA GLN A 227 0.57 -8.62 -1.51
C GLN A 227 1.35 -9.38 -0.43
N VAL A 228 2.60 -9.76 -0.73
CA VAL A 228 3.48 -10.42 0.24
C VAL A 228 3.59 -9.61 1.54
N PRO A 229 3.70 -10.24 2.73
CA PRO A 229 3.57 -9.56 4.02
C PRO A 229 4.44 -8.32 4.17
N GLY A 230 5.67 -8.35 3.66
CA GLY A 230 6.55 -7.20 3.73
C GLY A 230 6.10 -5.99 2.91
N ARG A 231 5.49 -6.22 1.74
CA ARG A 231 4.88 -5.15 0.92
C ARG A 231 3.65 -4.57 1.60
N TYR A 232 2.83 -5.43 2.21
CA TYR A 232 1.68 -5.01 3.00
C TYR A 232 2.09 -4.11 4.19
N GLN A 233 3.16 -4.46 4.90
CA GLN A 233 3.67 -3.64 6.02
C GLN A 233 4.22 -2.28 5.55
N VAL A 234 4.79 -2.19 4.35
CA VAL A 234 5.18 -0.92 3.73
C VAL A 234 3.96 -0.06 3.38
N TYR A 235 2.87 -0.68 2.93
CA TYR A 235 1.57 -0.01 2.76
C TYR A 235 1.07 0.58 4.09
N LEU A 236 1.00 -0.23 5.16
CA LEU A 236 0.54 0.23 6.47
C LEU A 236 1.38 1.38 7.03
N ARG A 237 2.70 1.32 6.83
CA ARG A 237 3.60 2.43 7.16
C ARG A 237 3.25 3.69 6.39
N GLY A 238 2.97 3.58 5.09
CA GLY A 238 2.55 4.71 4.25
C GLY A 238 1.26 5.35 4.79
N VAL A 239 0.23 4.55 5.04
CA VAL A 239 -1.04 5.01 5.63
C VAL A 239 -0.82 5.66 6.99
N ARG A 240 0.00 5.07 7.87
CA ARG A 240 0.31 5.68 9.19
C ARG A 240 0.95 7.06 9.06
N MET A 241 1.81 7.26 8.07
CA MET A 241 2.49 8.54 7.82
C MET A 241 1.57 9.62 7.25
N GLU A 242 0.43 9.25 6.65
CA GLU A 242 -0.60 10.19 6.18
C GLU A 242 -1.50 10.70 7.32
N HIS A 243 -1.48 10.04 8.49
CA HIS A 243 -2.25 10.47 9.66
C HIS A 243 -1.36 10.82 10.87
N PRO A 244 -0.40 11.77 10.74
CA PRO A 244 0.55 12.10 11.81
C PRO A 244 -0.12 12.68 13.06
N ASN A 245 -1.31 13.28 12.90
CA ASN A 245 -2.05 13.92 14.00
C ASN A 245 -2.80 12.91 14.89
N LEU A 246 -2.96 11.66 14.45
CA LEU A 246 -3.58 10.62 15.27
C LEU A 246 -2.54 10.04 16.23
N SER A 247 -2.91 9.96 17.51
CA SER A 247 -2.20 9.11 18.47
C SER A 247 -2.21 7.66 18.01
N ASP A 248 -1.21 6.87 18.40
CA ASP A 248 -1.13 5.45 18.03
C ASP A 248 -2.38 4.66 18.45
N HIS A 249 -3.00 5.00 19.59
CA HIS A 249 -4.24 4.39 20.05
C HIS A 249 -5.42 4.66 19.09
N HIS A 250 -5.73 5.93 18.79
CA HIS A 250 -6.80 6.28 17.86
C HIS A 250 -6.55 5.76 16.43
N PHE A 251 -5.30 5.76 15.97
CA PHE A 251 -4.96 5.17 14.69
C PHE A 251 -5.22 3.65 14.68
N ALA A 252 -4.81 2.93 15.73
CA ALA A 252 -5.05 1.50 15.87
C ALA A 252 -6.55 1.17 15.92
N LEU A 253 -7.36 1.94 16.65
CA LEU A 253 -8.82 1.78 16.68
C LEU A 253 -9.45 1.97 15.29
N ALA A 254 -9.12 3.06 14.60
CA ALA A 254 -9.65 3.34 13.27
C ALA A 254 -9.25 2.25 12.27
N ARG A 255 -7.98 1.84 12.26
CA ARG A 255 -7.49 0.75 11.41
C ARG A 255 -8.12 -0.59 11.74
N ALA A 256 -8.27 -0.94 13.01
CA ALA A 256 -8.96 -2.17 13.41
C ALA A 256 -10.42 -2.19 12.94
N GLY A 257 -11.12 -1.04 12.95
CA GLY A 257 -12.45 -0.91 12.35
C GLY A 257 -12.46 -1.26 10.85
N VAL A 258 -11.56 -0.66 10.07
CA VAL A 258 -11.42 -0.94 8.62
C VAL A 258 -11.11 -2.42 8.37
N VAL A 259 -10.14 -2.98 9.10
CA VAL A 259 -9.74 -4.38 8.96
C VAL A 259 -10.89 -5.34 9.28
N ARG A 260 -11.68 -5.08 10.34
CA ARG A 260 -12.86 -5.88 10.67
C ARG A 260 -13.90 -5.81 9.55
N ALA A 261 -14.19 -4.62 9.02
CA ALA A 261 -15.12 -4.47 7.91
C ALA A 261 -14.69 -5.29 6.68
N LEU A 262 -13.40 -5.23 6.32
CA LEU A 262 -12.83 -6.01 5.22
C LEU A 262 -12.91 -7.53 5.46
N LEU A 263 -12.63 -7.98 6.70
CA LEU A 263 -12.72 -9.41 7.06
C LEU A 263 -14.16 -9.92 7.11
N SER A 264 -15.12 -9.05 7.40
CA SER A 264 -16.55 -9.36 7.43
C SER A 264 -17.23 -9.31 6.05
N ALA A 265 -16.56 -8.78 5.02
CA ALA A 265 -17.11 -8.75 3.67
C ALA A 265 -17.40 -10.16 3.14
N GLU A 266 -18.60 -10.37 2.58
CA GLU A 266 -18.99 -11.66 1.99
C GLU A 266 -18.00 -12.09 0.91
N LYS A 267 -17.60 -11.12 0.06
CA LYS A 267 -16.55 -11.27 -0.94
C LYS A 267 -15.60 -10.09 -0.86
N LEU A 268 -14.39 -10.33 -0.37
CA LEU A 268 -13.32 -9.33 -0.37
C LEU A 268 -12.83 -8.99 -1.78
N TYR A 269 -12.90 -9.96 -2.69
CA TYR A 269 -12.60 -9.77 -4.12
C TYR A 269 -13.79 -10.25 -4.95
N GLY A 270 -14.30 -9.38 -5.81
CA GLY A 270 -15.46 -9.62 -6.67
C GLY A 270 -15.15 -10.46 -7.90
N THR A 271 -13.94 -10.36 -8.44
CA THR A 271 -13.54 -11.10 -9.65
C THR A 271 -13.00 -12.50 -9.33
N PRO A 272 -13.18 -13.50 -10.23
CA PRO A 272 -12.55 -14.80 -10.07
C PRO A 272 -11.01 -14.74 -10.03
N ALA A 273 -10.39 -13.80 -10.75
CA ALA A 273 -8.94 -13.63 -10.76
C ALA A 273 -8.43 -13.08 -9.41
N GLY A 274 -9.04 -12.02 -8.89
CA GLY A 274 -8.70 -11.45 -7.59
C GLY A 274 -8.85 -12.46 -6.45
N GLN A 275 -9.92 -13.25 -6.46
CA GLN A 275 -10.09 -14.33 -5.48
C GLN A 275 -8.96 -15.37 -5.51
N ARG A 276 -8.55 -15.81 -6.70
CA ARG A 276 -7.47 -16.80 -6.84
C ARG A 276 -6.11 -16.23 -6.45
N LEU A 277 -5.83 -14.98 -6.81
CA LEU A 277 -4.51 -14.37 -6.66
C LEU A 277 -4.27 -13.81 -5.27
N TRP A 278 -5.28 -13.21 -4.64
CA TRP A 278 -5.06 -12.30 -3.51
C TRP A 278 -5.82 -12.67 -2.24
N LEU A 279 -6.92 -13.43 -2.31
CA LEU A 279 -7.81 -13.66 -1.16
C LEU A 279 -7.10 -14.27 0.05
N ASN A 280 -6.36 -15.36 -0.16
CA ASN A 280 -5.71 -16.08 0.95
C ASN A 280 -4.65 -15.21 1.63
N GLN A 281 -3.81 -14.53 0.85
CA GLN A 281 -2.78 -13.65 1.39
C GLN A 281 -3.38 -12.41 2.07
N ALA A 282 -4.46 -11.84 1.52
CA ALA A 282 -5.16 -10.71 2.11
C ALA A 282 -5.75 -11.06 3.48
N ARG A 283 -6.38 -12.22 3.62
CA ARG A 283 -6.90 -12.68 4.90
C ARG A 283 -5.79 -12.85 5.94
N HIS A 284 -4.65 -13.43 5.57
CA HIS A 284 -3.51 -13.53 6.47
C HIS A 284 -2.99 -12.16 6.90
N ASN A 285 -2.78 -11.25 5.95
CA ASN A 285 -2.29 -9.90 6.24
C ASN A 285 -3.23 -9.10 7.16
N LEU A 286 -4.55 -9.18 6.89
CA LEU A 286 -5.58 -8.50 7.68
C LEU A 286 -5.67 -9.06 9.11
N VAL A 287 -5.63 -10.39 9.27
CA VAL A 287 -5.62 -11.02 10.60
C VAL A 287 -4.35 -10.65 11.37
N ASP A 288 -3.19 -10.70 10.72
CA ASP A 288 -1.91 -10.31 11.33
C ASP A 288 -1.90 -8.83 11.75
N GLU A 289 -2.48 -7.93 10.94
CA GLU A 289 -2.66 -6.53 11.32
C GLU A 289 -3.57 -6.38 12.54
N LEU A 290 -4.72 -7.07 12.56
CA LEU A 290 -5.66 -6.98 13.66
C LEU A 290 -5.05 -7.42 14.98
N LEU A 291 -4.30 -8.53 14.98
CA LEU A 291 -3.58 -9.03 16.16
C LEU A 291 -2.56 -8.01 16.67
N ARG A 292 -1.84 -7.30 15.78
CA ARG A 292 -0.90 -6.25 16.17
C ARG A 292 -1.61 -5.08 16.85
N TRP A 293 -2.74 -4.64 16.31
CA TRP A 293 -3.48 -3.51 16.90
C TRP A 293 -4.11 -3.87 18.25
N GLN A 294 -4.53 -5.11 18.47
CA GLN A 294 -5.01 -5.56 19.79
C GLN A 294 -3.96 -5.35 20.89
N VAL A 295 -2.67 -5.60 20.60
CA VAL A 295 -1.58 -5.35 21.54
C VAL A 295 -1.42 -3.86 21.85
N VAL A 296 -1.64 -2.99 20.87
CA VAL A 296 -1.54 -1.52 21.01
C VAL A 296 -2.74 -0.93 21.76
N MET A 297 -3.94 -1.49 21.54
CA MET A 297 -5.18 -1.04 22.18
C MET A 297 -5.33 -1.54 23.63
N GLY A 298 -4.66 -2.63 24.00
CA GLY A 298 -4.76 -3.24 25.34
C GLY A 298 -6.02 -4.10 25.53
N PRO A 299 -6.17 -4.78 26.68
CA PRO A 299 -7.20 -5.79 26.93
C PRO A 299 -8.63 -5.24 27.07
N ASP A 300 -8.83 -3.95 27.29
CA ASP A 300 -10.14 -3.35 27.63
C ASP A 300 -11.11 -3.20 26.45
N HIS A 301 -10.69 -3.56 25.22
CA HIS A 301 -11.50 -3.38 24.00
C HIS A 301 -11.96 -4.70 23.35
N LEU A 302 -11.87 -5.83 24.06
CA LEU A 302 -12.40 -7.12 23.60
C LEU A 302 -13.93 -7.24 23.74
N SER A 303 -14.59 -6.24 24.33
CA SER A 303 -15.98 -6.35 24.82
C SER A 303 -16.90 -5.20 24.41
N GLU A 304 -16.68 -4.56 23.27
CA GLU A 304 -17.66 -3.60 22.72
C GLU A 304 -17.98 -3.91 21.25
N HIS A 305 -18.85 -4.90 21.05
CA HIS A 305 -19.91 -4.80 20.04
C HIS A 305 -21.20 -5.39 20.65
N PRO A 306 -22.36 -4.71 20.49
CA PRO A 306 -23.66 -5.23 20.89
C PRO A 306 -24.13 -6.39 20.01
#